data_AF-A0ABD1RJB2-F1
#
_entry.id   AF-A0ABD1RJB2-F1
#
_cell.length_a   1.000
_cell.length_b   1.000
_cell.length_c   1.000
_cell.angle_alpha   90.00
_cell.angle_beta   90.00
_cell.angle_gamma   90.00
#
_symmetry.space_group_name_H-M   'P 1'
#
loop_
_entity.id
_entity.type
_entity.pdbx_description
1 polymer ?
#
loop_
_entity_poly.entity_id
_entity_poly.type
_entity_poly.pdbx_seq_one_letter_code
_entity_poly.pdbx_strand_id
1 'polypeptide(L)'
;MIPLFFLVVCAEGLVAFLLVVKIGPLRELVMKGLDQVKMRRGTVLTIAGTIFVILFSNLVSILKIQNKGSKLGTMTPMDQVLWRTNLLEATLMGFSLFLAFLIDRMHHYMRKLIKFRSNSGDSKQEVNRLEKEKLQLKEKEEKAAQEVKRLQKEISSLMENLNKLKSESAEKDKQVETAEAHVVALQKQAADLLLEYDRLLEDNQNLQNQAHGFRS
;
A
#
# COMPACT_ATOMS: atom_id res chain seq x y z
N MET A 1 15.64 38.53 42.71
CA MET A 1 14.37 38.02 42.14
C MET A 1 14.19 38.41 40.67
N ILE A 2 14.25 39.71 40.33
CA ILE A 2 14.11 40.23 38.95
C ILE A 2 15.00 39.54 37.89
N PRO A 3 16.32 39.30 38.09
CA PRO A 3 17.14 38.65 37.06
C PRO A 3 16.77 37.17 36.82
N LEU A 4 16.24 36.47 37.83
CA LEU A 4 15.76 35.09 37.67
C LEU A 4 14.48 35.04 36.85
N PHE A 5 13.53 35.95 37.10
CA PHE A 5 12.33 36.07 36.29
C PHE A 5 12.65 36.47 34.84
N PHE A 6 13.64 37.35 34.62
CA PHE A 6 14.09 37.68 33.28
C PHE A 6 14.69 36.47 32.54
N LEU A 7 15.48 35.65 33.22
CA LEU A 7 16.03 34.40 32.67
C LEU A 7 14.90 33.41 32.33
N VAL A 8 13.90 33.28 33.20
CA VAL A 8 12.73 32.41 32.97
C VAL A 8 11.94 32.88 31.75
N VAL A 9 11.66 34.19 31.64
CA VAL A 9 10.97 34.77 30.48
C VAL A 9 11.80 34.59 29.20
N CYS A 10 13.12 34.72 29.26
CA CYS A 10 14.00 34.45 28.13
C CYS A 10 13.96 32.97 27.72
N ALA A 11 13.97 32.05 28.67
CA ALA A 11 13.86 30.61 28.41
C ALA A 11 12.48 30.24 27.82
N GLU A 12 11.40 30.77 28.38
CA GLU A 12 10.03 30.59 27.87
C GLU A 12 9.88 31.17 26.46
N GLY A 13 10.43 32.37 26.22
CA GLY A 13 10.46 33.00 24.91
C GLY A 13 11.25 32.19 23.88
N LEU A 14 12.37 31.58 24.29
CA LEU A 14 13.16 30.69 23.44
C LEU A 14 12.39 29.40 23.10
N VAL A 15 11.66 28.83 24.06
CA VAL A 15 10.78 27.68 23.81
C VAL A 15 9.63 28.04 22.85
N ALA A 16 8.99 29.20 23.05
CA ALA A 16 7.96 29.69 22.15
C ALA A 16 8.50 29.93 20.73
N PHE A 17 9.71 30.49 20.61
CA PHE A 17 10.40 30.67 19.34
C PHE A 17 10.69 29.34 18.65
N LEU A 18 11.22 28.35 19.37
CA LEU A 18 11.46 27.01 18.84
C LEU A 18 10.18 26.30 18.37
N LEU A 19 9.04 26.59 19.00
CA LEU A 19 7.72 26.10 18.57
C LEU A 19 7.23 26.74 17.27
N VAL A 20 7.54 28.02 17.04
CA VAL A 20 7.17 28.77 15.81
C VAL A 20 8.08 28.43 14.64
N VAL A 21 9.37 28.21 14.91
CA VAL A 21 10.34 27.87 13.88
C VAL A 21 9.99 26.51 13.26
N LYS A 22 9.82 26.48 11.93
CA LYS A 22 9.39 25.31 11.13
C LYS A 22 10.43 24.19 11.04
N ILE A 23 11.17 23.91 12.10
CA ILE A 23 12.16 22.83 12.14
C ILE A 23 11.51 21.62 12.83
N GLY A 24 11.07 20.67 12.00
CA GLY A 24 10.41 19.43 12.44
C GLY A 24 11.08 18.68 13.61
N PRO A 25 12.41 18.44 13.62
CA PRO A 25 13.05 17.66 14.68
C PRO A 25 13.12 18.40 16.03
N LEU A 26 13.35 19.71 16.02
CA LEU A 26 13.40 20.52 17.26
C LEU A 26 12.04 20.58 17.93
N ARG A 27 10.98 20.72 17.13
CA ARG A 27 9.60 20.69 17.62
C ARG A 27 9.27 19.38 18.33
N GLU A 28 9.72 18.25 17.80
CA GLU A 28 9.47 16.94 18.42
C GLU A 28 10.25 16.78 19.73
N LEU A 29 11.48 17.29 19.79
CA LEU A 29 12.29 17.30 21.00
C LEU A 29 11.67 18.16 22.11
N VAL A 30 11.22 19.37 21.77
CA VAL A 30 10.51 20.27 22.70
C VAL A 30 9.22 19.62 23.20
N MET A 31 8.47 18.93 22.34
CA MET A 31 7.28 18.21 22.79
C MET A 31 7.59 17.01 23.70
N LYS A 32 8.65 16.24 23.43
CA LYS A 32 9.06 15.13 24.31
C LYS A 32 9.47 15.65 25.69
N GLY A 33 10.23 16.74 25.73
CA GLY A 33 10.58 17.42 26.98
C GLY A 33 9.35 17.96 27.72
N LEU A 34 8.43 18.60 27.00
CA LEU A 34 7.20 19.13 27.60
C LEU A 34 6.25 18.03 28.07
N ASP A 35 6.16 16.91 27.34
CA ASP A 35 5.36 15.75 27.75
C ASP A 35 5.92 15.09 29.02
N GLN A 36 7.24 15.02 29.17
CA GLN A 36 7.89 14.50 30.39
C GLN A 36 7.58 15.38 31.61
N VAL A 37 7.60 16.71 31.46
CA VAL A 37 7.22 17.66 32.51
C VAL A 37 5.72 17.57 32.81
N LYS A 38 4.88 17.43 31.77
CA LYS A 38 3.42 17.42 31.88
C LYS A 38 2.83 16.07 32.33
N MET A 39 3.62 14.99 32.34
CA MET A 39 3.20 13.69 32.87
C MET A 39 2.96 13.74 34.40
N ARG A 40 3.50 14.76 35.10
CA ARG A 40 3.15 15.10 36.49
C ARG A 40 1.97 16.08 36.57
N ARG A 41 0.86 15.79 35.89
CA ARG A 41 -0.33 16.68 35.76
C ARG A 41 -0.81 17.30 37.08
N GLY A 42 -0.77 16.57 38.18
CA GLY A 42 -1.20 17.06 39.50
C GLY A 42 -0.28 18.16 40.05
N THR A 43 1.03 17.99 39.93
CA THR A 43 2.02 18.93 40.47
C THR A 43 2.10 20.21 39.66
N VAL A 44 1.94 20.14 38.34
CA VAL A 44 2.00 21.34 37.48
C VAL A 44 0.76 22.22 37.71
N LEU A 45 -0.41 21.61 37.88
CA LEU A 45 -1.65 22.34 38.16
C LEU A 45 -1.63 23.00 39.54
N THR A 46 -1.09 22.33 40.57
CA THR A 46 -0.95 22.92 41.91
C THR A 46 0.08 24.03 41.94
N ILE A 47 1.24 23.86 41.29
CA ILE A 47 2.26 24.91 41.21
C ILE A 47 1.73 26.13 40.45
N ALA A 48 1.05 25.94 39.31
CA ALA A 48 0.43 27.04 38.58
C ALA A 48 -0.63 27.77 39.42
N GLY A 49 -1.44 27.02 40.18
CA GLY A 49 -2.40 27.58 41.13
C GLY A 49 -1.74 28.38 42.25
N THR A 50 -0.64 27.88 42.83
CA THR A 50 0.13 28.59 43.86
C THR A 50 0.74 29.88 43.31
N ILE A 51 1.32 29.87 42.11
CA ILE A 51 1.89 31.06 41.48
C ILE A 51 0.78 32.08 41.16
N PHE A 52 -0.40 31.62 40.73
CA PHE A 52 -1.56 32.49 40.48
C PHE A 52 -2.06 33.18 41.76
N VAL A 53 -2.12 32.46 42.89
CA VAL A 53 -2.49 33.03 44.19
C VAL A 53 -1.46 34.04 44.68
N ILE A 54 -0.16 33.75 44.52
CA ILE A 54 0.93 34.67 44.86
C ILE A 54 0.84 35.96 44.02
N LEU A 55 0.56 35.83 42.72
CA LEU A 55 0.37 36.97 41.83
C LEU A 55 -0.84 37.82 42.24
N PHE A 56 -1.96 37.18 42.59
CA PHE A 56 -3.15 37.88 43.07
C PHE A 56 -2.87 38.65 44.38
N SER A 57 -2.09 38.08 45.28
CA SER A 57 -1.64 38.73 46.52
C SER A 57 -0.78 39.98 46.26
N ASN A 58 0.11 39.91 45.26
CA ASN A 58 0.94 41.05 44.84
C ASN A 58 0.12 42.17 44.20
N LEU A 59 -0.90 41.84 43.38
CA LEU A 59 -1.84 42.81 42.81
C LEU A 59 -2.66 43.53 43.88
N VAL A 60 -3.18 42.79 44.87
CA VAL A 60 -3.92 43.37 46.00
C VAL A 60 -3.03 44.28 46.83
N SER A 61 -1.74 43.95 46.98
CA SER A 61 -0.77 44.79 47.69
C SER A 61 -0.50 46.11 46.95
N ILE A 62 -0.38 46.09 45.62
CA ILE A 62 -0.25 47.29 44.78
C ILE A 62 -1.51 48.17 44.90
N LEU A 63 -2.70 47.58 44.83
CA LEU A 63 -3.98 48.30 44.99
C LEU A 63 -4.11 48.92 46.38
N LYS A 64 -3.66 48.23 47.43
CA LYS A 64 -3.64 48.78 48.80
C LYS A 64 -2.66 49.94 48.96
N ILE A 65 -1.49 49.89 48.31
CA ILE A 65 -0.50 50.98 48.34
C ILE A 65 -1.04 52.21 47.59
N GLN A 66 -1.68 52.01 46.44
CA GLN A 66 -2.31 53.10 45.68
C GLN A 66 -3.49 53.74 46.43
N ASN A 67 -4.34 52.92 47.07
CA ASN A 67 -5.45 53.41 47.91
C ASN A 67 -5.00 54.06 49.23
N LYS A 68 -3.82 53.70 49.74
CA LYS A 68 -3.21 54.41 50.89
C LYS A 68 -2.59 55.73 50.44
N GLY A 69 -1.99 55.78 49.27
CA GLY A 69 -1.42 57.00 48.71
C GLY A 69 -2.44 58.05 48.30
N SER A 70 -3.59 57.65 47.78
CA SER A 70 -4.71 58.57 47.50
C SER A 70 -5.35 59.15 48.77
N LYS A 71 -5.20 58.49 49.93
CA LYS A 71 -5.77 58.92 51.21
C LYS A 71 -4.82 59.71 52.11
N LEU A 72 -3.50 59.60 51.93
CA LEU A 72 -2.52 60.20 52.84
C LEU A 72 -1.69 61.35 52.27
N GLY A 73 -1.82 61.70 50.98
CA GLY A 73 -1.32 62.98 50.43
C GLY A 73 0.20 63.24 50.45
N THR A 74 1.01 62.42 51.11
CA THR A 74 2.47 62.52 51.15
C THR A 74 3.09 61.15 50.88
N MET A 75 3.60 60.95 49.66
CA MET A 75 4.34 59.75 49.30
C MET A 75 5.77 59.86 49.82
N THR A 76 6.13 58.97 50.76
CA THR A 76 7.50 58.85 51.28
C THR A 76 8.42 58.33 50.16
N PRO A 77 9.68 58.79 50.01
CA PRO A 77 10.60 58.31 48.98
C PRO A 77 10.85 56.79 49.01
N MET A 78 10.65 56.15 50.18
CA MET A 78 10.69 54.70 50.35
C MET A 78 9.52 53.98 49.65
N ASP A 79 8.32 54.57 49.70
CA ASP A 79 7.10 54.01 49.11
C ASP A 79 7.15 54.05 47.58
N GLN A 80 7.83 55.06 47.02
CA GLN A 80 8.04 55.19 45.58
C GLN A 80 8.94 54.07 45.01
N VAL A 81 10.00 53.68 45.73
CA VAL A 81 10.90 52.59 45.32
C VAL A 81 10.22 51.23 45.48
N LEU A 82 9.47 51.04 46.58
CA LEU A 82 8.72 49.82 46.82
C LEU A 82 7.61 49.60 45.77
N TRP A 83 6.90 50.66 45.39
CA TRP A 83 5.85 50.60 44.37
C TRP A 83 6.40 50.22 42.99
N ARG A 84 7.50 50.84 42.54
CA ARG A 84 8.12 50.51 41.24
C ARG A 84 8.61 49.06 41.18
N THR A 85 9.18 48.57 42.29
CA THR A 85 9.73 47.22 42.36
C THR A 85 8.62 46.16 42.39
N ASN A 86 7.59 46.33 43.24
CA ASN A 86 6.44 45.42 43.27
C ASN A 86 5.63 45.46 41.97
N LEU A 87 5.49 46.63 41.34
CA LEU A 87 4.83 46.77 40.04
C LEU A 87 5.58 46.03 38.94
N LEU A 88 6.91 46.15 38.91
CA LEU A 88 7.76 45.43 37.96
C LEU A 88 7.70 43.92 38.20
N GLU A 89 7.73 43.46 39.44
CA GLU A 89 7.65 42.04 39.78
C GLU A 89 6.28 41.44 39.44
N ALA A 90 5.18 42.15 39.70
CA ALA A 90 3.83 41.70 39.37
C ALA A 90 3.58 41.60 37.86
N THR A 91 4.04 42.60 37.09
CA THR A 91 3.92 42.58 35.62
C THR A 91 4.77 41.49 34.99
N LEU A 92 5.97 41.25 35.50
CA LEU A 92 6.87 40.20 35.02
C LEU A 92 6.36 38.79 35.34
N MET A 93 5.82 38.58 36.56
CA MET A 93 5.19 37.32 36.95
C MET A 93 3.91 37.05 36.13
N GLY A 94 3.13 38.10 35.84
CA GLY A 94 1.95 38.00 34.97
C GLY A 94 2.30 37.63 33.53
N PHE A 95 3.40 38.19 33.02
CA PHE A 95 3.91 37.86 31.69
C PHE A 95 4.38 36.41 31.60
N SER A 96 5.14 35.89 32.58
CA SER A 96 5.55 34.48 32.60
C SER A 96 4.35 33.52 32.67
N LEU A 97 3.34 33.83 33.50
CA LEU A 97 2.10 33.02 33.53
C LEU A 97 1.37 33.03 32.18
N PHE A 98 1.33 34.18 31.52
CA PHE A 98 0.72 34.30 30.20
C PHE A 98 1.49 33.49 29.14
N LEU A 99 2.83 33.52 29.15
CA LEU A 99 3.66 32.69 28.27
C LEU A 99 3.47 31.20 28.56
N ALA A 100 3.47 30.79 29.83
CA ALA A 100 3.24 29.40 30.21
C ALA A 100 1.87 28.89 29.71
N PHE A 101 0.83 29.72 29.81
CA PHE A 101 -0.50 29.40 29.27
C PHE A 101 -0.51 29.32 27.74
N LEU A 102 0.18 30.24 27.05
CA LEU A 102 0.32 30.19 25.59
C LEU A 102 1.05 28.91 25.15
N ILE A 103 2.11 28.51 25.84
CA ILE A 103 2.84 27.27 25.59
C ILE A 103 1.92 26.06 25.78
N ASP A 104 1.10 26.05 26.84
CA ASP A 104 0.13 24.98 27.11
C ASP A 104 -0.89 24.82 25.96
N ARG A 105 -1.47 25.94 25.54
CA ARG A 105 -2.43 25.99 24.43
C ARG A 105 -1.76 25.58 23.12
N MET A 106 -0.56 26.08 22.83
CA MET A 106 0.20 25.70 21.63
C MET A 106 0.52 24.21 21.63
N HIS A 107 0.95 23.63 22.75
CA HIS A 107 1.20 22.19 22.87
C HIS A 107 -0.02 21.35 22.46
N HIS A 108 -1.21 21.75 22.88
CA HIS A 108 -2.46 21.06 22.50
C HIS A 108 -2.71 21.09 21.00
N TYR A 109 -2.55 22.26 20.36
CA TYR A 109 -2.66 22.37 18.90
C TYR A 109 -1.58 21.57 18.18
N MET A 110 -0.36 21.57 18.69
CA MET A 110 0.78 20.86 18.10
C MET A 110 0.58 19.35 18.16
N ARG A 111 0.06 18.82 19.28
CA ARG A 111 -0.30 17.42 19.44
C ARG A 111 -1.40 16.99 18.46
N LYS A 112 -2.42 17.84 18.24
CA LYS A 112 -3.45 17.59 17.22
C LYS A 112 -2.85 17.54 15.81
N LEU A 113 -1.97 18.48 15.47
CA LEU A 113 -1.30 18.52 14.17
C LEU A 113 -0.39 17.30 13.93
N ILE A 114 0.29 16.81 14.96
CA ILE A 114 1.17 15.64 14.83
C ILE A 114 0.36 14.36 14.70
N LYS A 115 -0.73 14.19 15.45
CA LYS A 115 -1.67 13.09 15.23
C LYS A 115 -2.22 13.09 13.80
N PHE A 116 -2.62 14.27 13.30
CA PHE A 116 -3.11 14.40 11.93
C PHE A 116 -2.03 14.03 10.89
N ARG A 117 -0.78 14.46 11.11
CA ARG A 117 0.36 14.09 10.25
C ARG A 117 0.70 12.61 10.31
N SER A 118 0.63 11.97 11.49
CA SER A 118 0.87 10.52 11.64
C SER A 118 -0.18 9.75 10.85
N ASN A 119 -1.46 10.04 11.06
CA ASN A 119 -2.55 9.37 10.34
C ASN A 119 -2.45 9.59 8.81
N SER A 120 -2.03 10.80 8.39
CA SER A 120 -1.76 11.07 6.98
C SER A 120 -0.52 10.35 6.46
N GLY A 121 0.48 10.12 7.30
CA GLY A 121 1.68 9.34 7.01
C GLY A 121 1.38 7.86 6.82
N ASP A 122 0.56 7.28 7.70
CA ASP A 122 0.08 5.90 7.62
C ASP A 122 -0.73 5.70 6.33
N SER A 123 -1.66 6.62 6.04
CA SER A 123 -2.42 6.62 4.79
C SER A 123 -1.51 6.73 3.55
N LYS A 124 -0.47 7.56 3.60
CA LYS A 124 0.50 7.67 2.50
C LYS A 124 1.35 6.40 2.33
N GLN A 125 1.67 5.71 3.41
CA GLN A 125 2.38 4.43 3.39
C GLN A 125 1.50 3.31 2.82
N GLU A 126 0.22 3.28 3.17
CA GLU A 126 -0.75 2.34 2.60
C GLU A 126 -0.93 2.55 1.09
N VAL A 127 -1.07 3.81 0.65
CA VAL A 127 -1.13 4.16 -0.77
C VAL A 127 0.11 3.68 -1.52
N ASN A 128 1.31 3.90 -0.96
CA ASN A 128 2.56 3.42 -1.57
C ASN A 128 2.64 1.87 -1.62
N ARG A 129 2.10 1.16 -0.63
CA ARG A 129 2.02 -0.32 -0.68
C ARG A 129 1.06 -0.78 -1.76
N LEU A 130 -0.13 -0.19 -1.83
CA LEU A 130 -1.12 -0.50 -2.85
C LEU A 130 -0.61 -0.21 -4.27
N GLU A 131 0.16 0.86 -4.45
CA GLU A 131 0.77 1.19 -5.74
C GLU A 131 1.81 0.14 -6.15
N LYS A 132 2.66 -0.34 -5.22
CA LYS A 132 3.59 -1.44 -5.47
C LYS A 132 2.87 -2.75 -5.81
N GLU A 133 1.80 -3.08 -5.09
CA GLU A 133 0.98 -4.26 -5.37
C GLU A 133 0.30 -4.18 -6.74
N LYS A 134 -0.23 -2.99 -7.11
CA LYS A 134 -0.78 -2.76 -8.46
C LYS A 134 0.24 -2.95 -9.57
N LEU A 135 1.48 -2.48 -9.37
CA LEU A 135 2.55 -2.68 -10.35
C LEU A 135 2.89 -4.18 -10.52
N GLN A 136 2.98 -4.93 -9.42
CA GLN A 136 3.22 -6.37 -9.47
C GLN A 136 2.07 -7.14 -10.14
N LEU A 137 0.82 -6.73 -9.89
CA LEU A 137 -0.34 -7.33 -10.56
C LEU A 137 -0.33 -7.06 -12.06
N LYS A 138 0.00 -5.83 -12.49
CA LYS A 138 0.16 -5.51 -13.92
C LYS A 138 1.23 -6.38 -14.59
N GLU A 139 2.38 -6.56 -13.94
CA GLU A 139 3.45 -7.41 -14.48
C GLU A 139 3.00 -8.88 -14.61
N LYS A 140 2.26 -9.39 -13.63
CA LYS A 140 1.68 -10.75 -13.69
C LYS A 140 0.63 -10.87 -14.79
N GLU A 141 -0.21 -9.85 -14.97
CA GLU A 141 -1.22 -9.80 -16.02
C GLU A 141 -0.57 -9.79 -17.41
N GLU A 142 0.51 -9.02 -17.61
CA GLU A 142 1.27 -9.03 -18.86
C GLU A 142 1.91 -10.39 -19.14
N LYS A 143 2.50 -11.05 -18.14
CA LYS A 143 3.06 -12.40 -18.28
C LYS A 143 1.97 -13.41 -18.65
N ALA A 144 0.83 -13.39 -17.97
CA ALA A 144 -0.31 -14.24 -18.29
C ALA A 144 -0.84 -13.97 -19.71
N ALA A 145 -0.92 -12.71 -20.13
CA ALA A 145 -1.33 -12.35 -21.49
C ALA A 145 -0.34 -12.85 -22.55
N GLN A 146 0.96 -12.86 -22.26
CA GLN A 146 1.98 -13.46 -23.14
C GLN A 146 1.83 -14.97 -23.24
N GLU A 147 1.61 -15.66 -22.11
CA GLU A 147 1.36 -17.11 -22.09
C GLU A 147 0.09 -17.48 -22.86
N VAL A 148 -1.01 -16.74 -22.68
CA VAL A 148 -2.25 -16.94 -23.44
C VAL A 148 -2.00 -16.78 -24.95
N LYS A 149 -1.25 -15.76 -25.37
CA LYS A 149 -0.89 -15.58 -26.79
C LYS A 149 -0.04 -16.73 -27.33
N ARG A 150 0.86 -17.27 -26.51
CA ARG A 150 1.69 -18.43 -26.89
C ARG A 150 0.82 -19.69 -27.04
N LEU A 151 -0.03 -19.98 -26.06
CA LEU A 151 -0.95 -21.11 -26.10
C LEU A 151 -1.91 -21.00 -27.29
N GLN A 152 -2.39 -19.80 -27.61
CA GLN A 152 -3.22 -19.57 -28.78
C GLN A 152 -2.49 -19.91 -30.10
N LYS A 153 -1.20 -19.55 -30.22
CA LYS A 153 -0.38 -19.94 -31.38
C LYS A 153 -0.16 -21.44 -31.45
N GLU A 154 0.11 -22.09 -30.31
CA GLU A 154 0.26 -23.54 -30.23
C GLU A 154 -1.05 -24.23 -30.67
N ILE A 155 -2.20 -23.79 -30.17
CA ILE A 155 -3.53 -24.29 -30.60
C ILE A 155 -3.72 -24.13 -32.11
N SER A 156 -3.40 -22.97 -32.69
CA SER A 156 -3.52 -22.77 -34.14
C SER A 156 -2.62 -23.74 -34.93
N SER A 157 -1.38 -23.94 -34.50
CA SER A 157 -0.46 -24.89 -35.15
C SER A 157 -0.91 -26.34 -35.02
N LEU A 158 -1.44 -26.75 -33.85
CA LEU A 158 -2.01 -28.08 -33.66
C LEU A 158 -3.25 -28.27 -34.52
N MET A 159 -4.11 -27.25 -34.65
CA MET A 159 -5.31 -27.31 -35.48
C MET A 159 -4.97 -27.49 -36.97
N GLU A 160 -3.94 -26.81 -37.45
CA GLU A 160 -3.43 -26.98 -38.82
C GLU A 160 -2.89 -28.41 -39.04
N ASN A 161 -2.08 -28.92 -38.11
CA ASN A 161 -1.56 -30.28 -38.17
C ASN A 161 -2.68 -31.33 -38.13
N LEU A 162 -3.72 -31.12 -37.32
CA LEU A 162 -4.88 -31.99 -37.25
C LEU A 162 -5.63 -32.01 -38.59
N ASN A 163 -5.85 -30.85 -39.21
CA ASN A 163 -6.47 -30.77 -40.52
C ASN A 163 -5.64 -31.49 -41.59
N LYS A 164 -4.31 -31.35 -41.57
CA LYS A 164 -3.41 -32.05 -42.48
C LYS A 164 -3.48 -33.57 -42.29
N LEU A 165 -3.42 -34.06 -41.05
CA LEU A 165 -3.58 -35.49 -40.74
C LEU A 165 -4.95 -36.00 -41.18
N LYS A 166 -6.01 -35.21 -41.00
CA LYS A 166 -7.36 -35.60 -41.43
C LYS A 166 -7.46 -35.74 -42.95
N SER A 167 -6.82 -34.84 -43.71
CA SER A 167 -6.75 -35.00 -45.18
C SER A 167 -5.91 -36.20 -45.60
N GLU A 168 -4.79 -36.47 -44.92
CA GLU A 168 -3.94 -37.64 -45.21
C GLU A 168 -4.67 -38.95 -44.89
N SER A 169 -5.40 -39.00 -43.78
CA SER A 169 -6.25 -40.14 -43.42
C SER A 169 -7.31 -40.39 -44.49
N ALA A 170 -8.03 -39.34 -44.91
CA ALA A 170 -9.05 -39.47 -45.94
C ALA A 170 -8.48 -39.92 -47.30
N GLU A 171 -7.24 -39.52 -47.61
CA GLU A 171 -6.55 -39.99 -48.81
C GLU A 171 -6.13 -41.46 -48.69
N LYS A 172 -5.62 -41.88 -47.53
CA LYS A 172 -5.30 -43.29 -47.28
C LYS A 172 -6.54 -44.18 -47.26
N ASP A 173 -7.67 -43.72 -46.72
CA ASP A 173 -8.93 -44.46 -46.76
C ASP A 173 -9.37 -44.73 -48.20
N LYS A 174 -9.25 -43.73 -49.09
CA LYS A 174 -9.52 -43.92 -50.53
C LYS A 174 -8.53 -44.89 -51.17
N GLN A 175 -7.25 -44.80 -50.83
CA GLN A 175 -6.25 -45.75 -51.34
C GLN A 175 -6.56 -47.18 -50.89
N VAL A 176 -6.95 -47.37 -49.63
CA VAL A 176 -7.39 -48.67 -49.10
C VAL A 176 -8.62 -49.16 -49.86
N GLU A 177 -9.63 -48.32 -50.06
CA GLU A 177 -10.84 -48.68 -50.82
C GLU A 177 -10.51 -49.09 -52.27
N THR A 178 -9.61 -48.37 -52.95
CA THR A 178 -9.14 -48.76 -54.29
C THR A 178 -8.35 -50.07 -54.28
N ALA A 179 -7.49 -50.28 -53.28
CA ALA A 179 -6.71 -51.51 -53.14
C ALA A 179 -7.62 -52.72 -52.84
N GLU A 180 -8.63 -52.55 -51.99
CA GLU A 180 -9.66 -53.56 -51.73
C GLU A 180 -10.44 -53.89 -53.01
N ALA A 181 -10.85 -52.89 -53.79
CA ALA A 181 -11.50 -53.13 -55.08
C ALA A 181 -10.59 -53.90 -56.05
N HIS A 182 -9.30 -53.59 -56.09
CA HIS A 182 -8.32 -54.34 -56.88
C HIS A 182 -8.15 -55.79 -56.39
N VAL A 183 -8.13 -56.03 -55.08
CA VAL A 183 -8.06 -57.38 -54.50
C VAL A 183 -9.30 -58.19 -54.85
N VAL A 184 -10.49 -57.59 -54.76
CA VAL A 184 -11.76 -58.24 -55.14
C VAL A 184 -11.79 -58.55 -56.64
N ALA A 185 -11.32 -57.64 -57.48
CA ALA A 185 -11.22 -57.87 -58.93
C ALA A 185 -10.24 -59.02 -59.24
N LEU A 186 -9.07 -59.05 -58.59
CA LEU A 186 -8.09 -60.14 -58.71
C LEU A 186 -8.65 -61.47 -58.21
N GLN A 187 -9.35 -61.49 -57.07
CA GLN A 187 -10.03 -62.70 -56.58
C GLN A 187 -11.05 -63.21 -57.59
N LYS A 188 -11.84 -62.31 -58.19
CA LYS A 188 -12.82 -62.68 -59.22
C LYS A 188 -12.14 -63.25 -60.46
N GLN A 189 -11.06 -62.62 -60.91
CA GLN A 189 -10.28 -63.11 -62.05
C GLN A 189 -9.65 -64.47 -61.76
N ALA A 190 -9.11 -64.68 -60.57
CA ALA A 190 -8.57 -65.97 -60.14
C ALA A 190 -9.65 -67.07 -60.07
N ALA A 191 -10.85 -66.73 -59.58
CA ALA A 191 -11.99 -67.65 -59.58
C ALA A 191 -12.43 -68.04 -61.00
N ASP A 192 -12.46 -67.08 -61.92
CA ASP A 192 -12.80 -67.32 -63.33
C ASP A 192 -11.75 -68.22 -64.01
N LEU A 193 -10.47 -67.96 -63.77
CA LEU A 193 -9.37 -68.77 -64.28
C LEU A 193 -9.42 -70.22 -63.74
N LEU A 194 -9.85 -70.38 -62.48
CA LEU A 194 -10.01 -71.68 -61.85
C LEU A 194 -11.18 -72.46 -62.50
N LEU A 195 -12.28 -71.79 -62.83
CA LEU A 195 -13.38 -72.39 -63.58
C LEU A 195 -12.97 -72.79 -65.01
N GLU A 196 -12.18 -71.94 -65.70
CA GLU A 196 -11.63 -72.30 -67.01
C GLU A 196 -10.68 -73.49 -66.92
N TYR A 197 -9.85 -73.56 -65.88
CA TYR A 197 -8.97 -74.68 -65.63
C TYR A 197 -9.76 -75.99 -65.41
N ASP A 198 -10.79 -75.97 -64.57
CA ASP A 198 -11.65 -77.13 -64.33
C ASP A 198 -12.32 -77.60 -65.63
N ARG A 199 -12.81 -76.67 -66.45
CA ARG A 199 -13.42 -76.97 -67.76
C ARG A 199 -12.42 -77.58 -68.75
N LEU A 200 -11.21 -77.04 -68.84
CA LEU A 200 -10.13 -77.59 -69.67
C LEU A 200 -9.68 -78.97 -69.21
N LEU A 201 -9.74 -79.23 -67.90
CA LEU A 201 -9.42 -80.53 -67.32
C LEU A 201 -10.49 -81.57 -67.68
N GLU A 202 -11.78 -81.19 -67.63
CA GLU A 202 -12.90 -82.00 -68.08
C GLU A 202 -12.82 -82.30 -69.59
N ASP A 203 -12.54 -81.30 -70.43
CA ASP A 203 -12.35 -81.50 -71.87
C ASP A 203 -11.15 -82.42 -72.17
N ASN A 204 -10.04 -82.31 -71.43
CA ASN A 204 -8.91 -83.23 -71.56
C ASN A 204 -9.29 -84.67 -71.19
N GLN A 205 -10.07 -84.87 -70.12
CA GLN A 205 -10.57 -86.20 -69.75
C GLN A 205 -11.49 -86.78 -70.82
N ASN A 206 -12.38 -85.96 -71.38
CA ASN A 206 -13.26 -86.35 -72.48
C ASN A 206 -12.47 -86.76 -73.74
N LEU A 207 -11.42 -86.01 -74.09
CA LEU A 207 -10.53 -86.35 -75.19
C LEU A 207 -9.76 -87.65 -74.95
N GLN A 208 -9.26 -87.89 -73.72
CA GLN A 208 -8.66 -89.17 -73.36
C GLN A 208 -9.65 -90.33 -73.47
N ASN A 209 -10.89 -90.15 -73.02
CA ASN A 209 -11.94 -91.15 -73.14
C ASN A 209 -12.30 -91.45 -74.60
N GLN A 210 -12.35 -90.43 -75.47
CA GLN A 210 -12.54 -90.63 -76.92
C GLN A 210 -11.35 -91.36 -77.55
N ALA A 211 -10.11 -90.98 -77.22
CA ALA A 211 -8.90 -91.66 -77.71
C ALA A 211 -8.83 -93.13 -77.27
N HIS A 212 -9.34 -93.47 -76.08
CA HIS A 212 -9.50 -94.84 -75.62
C HIS A 212 -10.64 -95.59 -76.35
N GLY A 213 -11.72 -94.91 -76.73
CA GLY A 213 -12.83 -95.48 -77.52
C GLY A 213 -12.48 -95.78 -78.99
N PHE A 214 -11.55 -95.04 -79.60
CA PHE A 214 -11.07 -95.28 -80.98
C PHE A 214 -10.05 -96.43 -81.09
N ARG A 215 -9.61 -97.03 -79.98
CA ARG A 215 -8.60 -98.10 -79.94
C ARG A 215 -9.19 -99.52 -79.74
N SER A 216 -10.51 -99.70 -79.88
CA SER A 216 -11.21 -100.98 -79.92
C SER A 216 -11.73 -101.28 -81.32
#